data_AF-A0A1I2QMW9-F1
#
_entry.id   AF-A0A1I2QMW9-F1
#
_cell.length_a   1.000
_cell.length_b   1.000
_cell.length_c   1.000
_cell.angle_alpha   90.00
_cell.angle_beta   90.00
_cell.angle_gamma   90.00
#
_symmetry.space_group_name_H-M   'P 1'
#
loop_
_entity.id
_entity.type
_entity.pdbx_description
1 polymer ?
#
loop_
_entity_poly.entity_id
_entity_poly.type
_entity_poly.pdbx_seq_one_letter_code
_entity_poly.pdbx_strand_id
1 'polypeptide(L)'
;MSEIQNLVKEVTIATNQSLKNEVAIVPLDLWNESVYRYQWIKQLLKVAPKARCQIEWNYNDLFFQLGDDNVIVEFKFYITQFNVDIHGNKRDTPKGHPSNKNFEEFCVQIGKLDKMNEMVWFKGGEKSITHKLLILVYTDNANYRKKQFKHWYDSIKLLDEVKKPGKKPLKYDLRNVKFDTFYEAVDNTLYCESSSNYIYCKLFEVK
;
A
#
# COMPACT_ATOMS: atom_id res chain seq x y z
N MET A 1 16.56 -11.47 3.20
CA MET A 1 15.17 -11.09 3.51
C MET A 1 14.89 -11.61 4.92
N SER A 2 14.45 -10.76 5.85
CA SER A 2 14.17 -11.15 7.24
C SER A 2 12.97 -12.12 7.32
N GLU A 3 12.80 -12.79 8.46
CA GLU A 3 11.65 -13.66 8.69
C GLU A 3 10.32 -12.89 8.57
N ILE A 4 10.25 -11.69 9.16
CA ILE A 4 9.09 -10.79 9.03
C ILE A 4 8.84 -10.38 7.58
N GLN A 5 9.88 -10.04 6.80
CA GLN A 5 9.71 -9.71 5.38
C GLN A 5 9.15 -10.91 4.59
N ASN A 6 9.61 -12.14 4.87
CA ASN A 6 9.08 -13.35 4.24
C ASN A 6 7.63 -13.61 4.63
N LEU A 7 7.29 -13.48 5.92
CA LEU A 7 5.92 -13.60 6.43
C LEU A 7 4.99 -12.59 5.73
N VAL A 8 5.36 -11.32 5.70
CA VAL A 8 4.54 -10.27 5.11
C VAL A 8 4.36 -10.48 3.61
N LYS A 9 5.40 -10.97 2.91
CA LYS A 9 5.30 -11.39 1.52
C LYS A 9 4.31 -12.55 1.35
N GLU A 10 4.42 -13.61 2.16
CA GLU A 10 3.52 -14.76 2.11
C GLU A 10 2.06 -14.35 2.36
N VAL A 11 1.82 -13.56 3.42
CA VAL A 11 0.48 -13.04 3.76
C VAL A 11 -0.08 -12.19 2.63
N THR A 12 0.75 -11.36 2.01
CA THR A 12 0.33 -10.52 0.88
C THR A 12 -0.04 -11.35 -0.35
N ILE A 13 0.74 -12.41 -0.65
CA ILE A 13 0.42 -13.36 -1.73
C ILE A 13 -0.91 -14.07 -1.44
N ALA A 14 -1.07 -14.63 -0.24
CA ALA A 14 -2.29 -15.32 0.17
C ALA A 14 -3.50 -14.38 0.14
N THR A 15 -3.30 -13.11 0.50
CA THR A 15 -4.33 -12.07 0.43
C THR A 15 -4.76 -11.87 -1.01
N ASN A 16 -3.83 -11.58 -1.92
CA ASN A 16 -4.14 -11.38 -3.34
C ASN A 16 -4.82 -12.60 -3.99
N GLN A 17 -4.41 -13.81 -3.62
CA GLN A 17 -5.09 -15.03 -4.07
C GLN A 17 -6.53 -15.13 -3.54
N SER A 18 -6.74 -14.84 -2.26
CA SER A 18 -8.09 -14.78 -1.68
C SER A 18 -8.96 -13.73 -2.37
N LEU A 19 -8.39 -12.56 -2.66
CA LEU A 19 -9.08 -11.47 -3.33
C LEU A 19 -9.51 -11.86 -4.75
N LYS A 20 -8.71 -12.65 -5.47
CA LYS A 20 -9.11 -13.18 -6.79
C LYS A 20 -10.46 -13.86 -6.78
N ASN A 21 -10.70 -14.66 -5.75
CA ASN A 21 -11.92 -15.43 -5.60
C ASN A 21 -13.09 -14.52 -5.18
N GLU A 22 -12.82 -13.51 -4.36
CA GLU A 22 -13.83 -12.55 -3.90
C GLU A 22 -14.27 -11.57 -5.00
N VAL A 23 -13.40 -11.20 -5.94
CA VAL A 23 -13.73 -10.25 -7.02
C VAL A 23 -14.86 -10.78 -7.93
N ALA A 24 -15.04 -12.10 -8.01
CA ALA A 24 -16.17 -12.71 -8.73
C ALA A 24 -17.52 -12.46 -8.04
N ILE A 25 -17.52 -12.16 -6.74
CA ILE A 25 -18.71 -11.94 -5.91
C ILE A 25 -18.93 -10.44 -5.67
N VAL A 26 -17.88 -9.73 -5.26
CA VAL A 26 -17.89 -8.30 -4.98
C VAL A 26 -16.95 -7.60 -5.96
N PRO A 27 -17.48 -6.83 -6.92
CA PRO A 27 -16.67 -6.05 -7.86
C PRO A 27 -15.63 -5.16 -7.17
N LEU A 28 -14.46 -5.06 -7.80
CA LEU A 28 -13.28 -4.39 -7.25
C LEU A 28 -13.48 -2.88 -7.00
N ASP A 29 -14.39 -2.24 -7.74
CA ASP A 29 -14.76 -0.83 -7.54
C ASP A 29 -15.54 -0.58 -6.25
N LEU A 30 -16.05 -1.63 -5.60
CA LEU A 30 -16.65 -1.54 -4.26
C LEU A 30 -15.63 -1.70 -3.13
N TRP A 31 -14.36 -1.93 -3.46
CA TRP A 31 -13.33 -2.21 -2.48
C TRP A 31 -12.60 -0.93 -2.08
N ASN A 32 -12.10 -0.91 -0.85
CA ASN A 32 -11.29 0.17 -0.33
C ASN A 32 -10.16 -0.41 0.54
N GLU A 33 -9.33 0.49 1.06
CA GLU A 33 -8.19 0.15 1.91
C GLU A 33 -8.59 -0.68 3.13
N SER A 34 -9.73 -0.40 3.76
CA SER A 34 -10.22 -1.16 4.92
C SER A 34 -10.63 -2.58 4.56
N VAL A 35 -11.24 -2.81 3.39
CA VAL A 35 -11.56 -4.16 2.90
C VAL A 35 -10.27 -4.96 2.65
N TYR A 36 -9.28 -4.34 2.01
CA TYR A 36 -7.99 -4.99 1.77
C TYR A 36 -7.26 -5.31 3.09
N ARG A 37 -7.20 -4.33 4.01
CA ARG A 37 -6.61 -4.48 5.35
C ARG A 37 -7.27 -5.61 6.13
N TYR A 38 -8.59 -5.71 6.11
CA TYR A 38 -9.31 -6.82 6.75
C TYR A 38 -8.88 -8.18 6.18
N GLN A 39 -8.86 -8.31 4.85
CA GLN A 39 -8.46 -9.56 4.20
C GLN A 39 -6.99 -9.89 4.49
N TRP A 40 -6.13 -8.88 4.52
CA TRP A 40 -4.72 -9.05 4.87
C TRP A 40 -4.51 -9.55 6.29
N ILE A 41 -5.18 -8.92 7.27
CA ILE A 41 -5.14 -9.35 8.69
C ILE A 41 -5.70 -10.77 8.83
N LYS A 42 -6.77 -11.11 8.12
CA LYS A 42 -7.33 -12.47 8.09
C LYS A 42 -6.31 -13.49 7.61
N GLN A 43 -5.51 -13.20 6.59
CA GLN A 43 -4.44 -14.11 6.16
C GLN A 43 -3.24 -14.10 7.13
N LEU A 44 -2.87 -12.95 7.71
CA LEU A 44 -1.83 -12.89 8.75
C LEU A 44 -2.15 -13.83 9.90
N LEU A 45 -3.37 -13.80 10.43
CA LEU A 45 -3.78 -14.63 11.56
C LEU A 45 -3.91 -16.12 11.20
N LYS A 46 -4.01 -16.48 9.91
CA LYS A 46 -3.92 -17.87 9.47
C LYS A 46 -2.48 -18.37 9.44
N VAL A 47 -1.57 -17.56 8.89
CA VAL A 47 -0.15 -17.93 8.72
C VAL A 47 0.61 -17.81 10.06
N ALA A 48 0.30 -16.79 10.85
CA ALA A 48 0.88 -16.51 12.15
C ALA A 48 -0.21 -16.33 13.23
N PRO A 49 -0.85 -17.42 13.72
CA PRO A 49 -1.96 -17.33 14.69
C PRO A 49 -1.59 -16.70 16.05
N LYS A 50 -0.30 -16.62 16.35
CA LYS A 50 0.23 -15.98 17.57
C LYS A 50 0.41 -14.46 17.42
N ALA A 51 0.24 -13.91 16.22
CA ALA A 51 0.40 -12.48 15.99
C ALA A 51 -0.69 -11.69 16.74
N ARG A 52 -0.27 -10.68 17.49
CA ARG A 52 -1.20 -9.76 18.18
C ARG A 52 -1.35 -8.52 17.32
N CYS A 53 -2.57 -8.20 16.91
CA CYS A 53 -2.83 -7.10 15.99
C CYS A 53 -3.64 -5.99 16.67
N GLN A 54 -3.33 -4.75 16.33
CA GLN A 54 -4.14 -3.58 16.66
C GLN A 54 -4.29 -2.71 15.41
N ILE A 55 -5.54 -2.50 15.00
CA ILE A 55 -5.88 -1.61 13.88
C ILE A 55 -5.89 -0.16 14.34
N GLU A 56 -5.59 0.77 13.41
CA GLU A 56 -5.65 2.22 13.66
C GLU A 56 -4.78 2.66 14.86
N TRP A 57 -3.66 1.98 15.05
CA TRP A 57 -2.76 2.21 16.17
C TRP A 57 -1.94 3.48 15.97
N ASN A 58 -2.14 4.47 16.84
CA ASN A 58 -1.43 5.76 16.79
C ASN A 58 -1.43 6.39 15.40
N TYR A 59 -2.59 6.39 14.74
CA TYR A 59 -2.78 6.90 13.37
C TYR A 59 -2.08 6.09 12.27
N ASN A 60 -1.60 4.89 12.57
CA ASN A 60 -1.14 3.93 11.57
C ASN A 60 -2.20 2.86 11.33
N ASP A 61 -2.24 2.32 10.12
CA ASP A 61 -3.32 1.41 9.74
C ASP A 61 -3.35 0.11 10.54
N LEU A 62 -2.16 -0.45 10.83
CA LEU A 62 -1.97 -1.69 11.57
C LEU A 62 -0.64 -1.70 12.33
N PHE A 63 -0.72 -2.09 13.60
CA PHE A 63 0.40 -2.57 14.39
C PHE A 63 0.23 -4.06 14.63
N PHE A 64 1.29 -4.86 14.48
CA PHE A 64 1.28 -6.24 14.97
C PHE A 64 2.58 -6.63 15.65
N GLN A 65 2.46 -7.56 16.59
CA GLN A 65 3.59 -8.16 17.29
C GLN A 65 3.68 -9.65 17.00
N LEU A 66 4.88 -10.13 16.74
CA LEU A 66 5.18 -11.56 16.59
C LEU A 66 6.54 -11.86 17.22
N GLY A 67 6.54 -12.62 18.31
CA GLY A 67 7.77 -12.83 19.09
C GLY A 67 8.27 -11.51 19.68
N ASP A 68 9.50 -11.14 19.36
CA ASP A 68 10.11 -9.87 19.76
C ASP A 68 9.98 -8.75 18.72
N ASP A 69 9.39 -9.05 17.57
CA ASP A 69 9.19 -8.07 16.51
C ASP A 69 7.95 -7.22 16.74
N ASN A 70 8.15 -5.91 16.54
CA ASN A 70 7.12 -4.88 16.58
C ASN A 70 7.01 -4.29 15.18
N VAL A 71 5.91 -4.56 14.50
CA VAL A 71 5.75 -4.25 13.08
C VAL A 71 4.64 -3.24 12.89
N ILE A 72 4.95 -2.15 12.19
CA ILE A 72 3.97 -1.20 11.69
C ILE A 72 3.74 -1.47 10.21
N VAL A 73 2.48 -1.49 9.81
CA VAL A 73 2.06 -1.64 8.42
C VAL A 73 1.13 -0.51 8.04
N GLU A 74 1.52 0.21 7.00
CA GLU A 74 0.69 1.18 6.29
C GLU A 74 0.18 0.58 5.00
N PHE A 75 -1.10 0.75 4.73
CA PHE A 75 -1.71 0.36 3.48
C PHE A 75 -1.92 1.61 2.61
N LYS A 76 -1.68 1.47 1.32
CA LYS A 76 -2.08 2.47 0.34
C LYS A 76 -2.81 1.76 -0.77
N PHE A 77 -4.11 2.02 -0.87
CA PHE A 77 -4.99 1.31 -1.80
C PHE A 77 -5.56 2.26 -2.85
N TYR A 78 -5.00 2.23 -4.06
CA TYR A 78 -5.36 3.13 -5.16
C TYR A 78 -6.13 2.41 -6.26
N ILE A 79 -7.46 2.49 -6.19
CA ILE A 79 -8.35 1.99 -7.25
C ILE A 79 -8.96 3.17 -7.98
N THR A 80 -8.95 3.10 -9.31
CA THR A 80 -9.71 4.05 -10.13
C THR A 80 -11.17 3.67 -10.08
N GLN A 81 -12.00 4.51 -9.45
CA GLN A 81 -13.44 4.33 -9.34
C GLN A 81 -14.16 5.45 -10.09
N PHE A 82 -15.28 5.13 -10.74
CA PHE A 82 -16.18 6.17 -11.25
C PHE A 82 -17.21 6.49 -10.18
N ASN A 83 -17.35 7.76 -9.84
CA ASN A 83 -18.45 8.17 -8.99
C ASN A 83 -19.74 7.98 -9.78
N VAL A 84 -20.73 7.33 -9.18
CA VAL A 84 -22.10 7.32 -9.68
C VAL A 84 -22.92 8.34 -8.90
N ASP A 85 -23.85 9.03 -9.56
CA ASP A 85 -24.85 9.81 -8.87
C ASP A 85 -25.93 8.89 -8.24
N ILE A 86 -26.89 9.50 -7.55
CA ILE A 86 -28.01 8.76 -6.92
C ILE A 86 -28.92 8.05 -7.93
N HIS A 87 -28.79 8.37 -9.23
CA HIS A 87 -29.54 7.76 -10.32
C HIS A 87 -28.73 6.69 -11.06
N GLY A 88 -27.50 6.40 -10.61
CA GLY A 88 -26.61 5.43 -11.22
C GLY A 88 -25.83 5.95 -12.44
N ASN A 89 -25.92 7.24 -12.76
CA ASN A 89 -25.17 7.81 -13.87
C ASN A 89 -23.71 8.02 -13.45
N LYS A 90 -22.78 7.60 -14.31
CA LYS A 90 -21.35 7.85 -14.11
C LYS A 90 -21.08 9.35 -14.22
N ARG A 91 -20.38 9.89 -13.23
CA ARG A 91 -19.82 11.25 -13.29
C ARG A 91 -18.51 11.23 -14.09
N ASP A 92 -18.25 12.32 -14.81
CA ASP A 92 -17.10 12.44 -15.72
C ASP A 92 -15.73 12.38 -15.02
N THR A 93 -15.68 12.60 -13.70
CA THR A 93 -14.42 12.64 -12.95
C THR A 93 -14.26 11.37 -12.11
N PRO A 94 -13.35 10.45 -12.50
CA PRO A 94 -13.02 9.29 -11.69
C PRO A 94 -12.33 9.71 -10.38
N LYS A 95 -12.68 9.03 -9.29
CA LYS A 95 -12.02 9.11 -7.99
C LYS A 95 -10.81 8.17 -7.99
N GLY A 96 -9.75 8.57 -7.28
CA GLY A 96 -8.58 7.72 -7.09
C GLY A 96 -7.74 7.52 -8.35
N HIS A 97 -7.69 8.49 -9.25
CA HIS A 97 -6.85 8.43 -10.45
C HIS A 97 -5.39 8.83 -10.13
N PRO A 98 -4.37 8.36 -10.89
CA PRO A 98 -2.99 8.78 -10.71
C PRO A 98 -2.82 10.30 -10.76
N SER A 99 -2.23 10.87 -9.71
CA SER A 99 -2.06 12.30 -9.57
C SER A 99 -0.81 12.65 -8.76
N ASN A 100 -0.28 13.88 -8.94
CA ASN A 100 0.79 14.39 -8.08
C ASN A 100 0.38 14.38 -6.60
N LYS A 101 -0.90 14.66 -6.31
CA LYS A 101 -1.42 14.71 -4.94
C LYS A 101 -1.32 13.34 -4.26
N ASN A 102 -1.78 12.27 -4.93
CA ASN A 102 -1.70 10.92 -4.36
C ASN A 102 -0.24 10.52 -4.11
N PHE A 103 0.66 10.88 -5.03
CA PHE A 103 2.09 10.61 -4.87
C PHE A 103 2.70 11.43 -3.72
N GLU A 104 2.34 12.70 -3.57
CA GLU A 104 2.76 13.53 -2.44
C GLU A 104 2.27 12.95 -1.10
N GLU A 105 1.01 12.51 -1.01
CA GLU A 105 0.45 11.85 0.17
C GLU A 105 1.20 10.54 0.50
N PHE A 106 1.53 9.74 -0.53
CA PHE A 106 2.37 8.55 -0.39
C PHE A 106 3.75 8.89 0.20
N CYS A 107 4.43 9.90 -0.34
CA CYS A 107 5.73 10.37 0.15
C CYS A 107 5.65 10.88 1.60
N VAL A 108 4.57 11.59 1.96
CA VAL A 108 4.34 12.05 3.32
C VAL A 108 4.23 10.88 4.29
N GLN A 109 3.49 9.83 3.93
CA GLN A 109 3.33 8.67 4.80
C GLN A 109 4.66 7.95 5.03
N ILE A 110 5.43 7.81 3.97
CA ILE A 110 6.80 7.32 4.02
C ILE A 110 7.64 8.10 5.05
N GLY A 111 7.60 9.44 5.00
CA GLY A 111 8.40 10.28 5.90
C GLY A 111 7.92 10.21 7.36
N LYS A 112 6.64 9.86 7.59
CA LYS A 112 6.13 9.57 8.94
C LYS A 112 6.65 8.23 9.46
N LEU A 113 6.66 7.20 8.62
CA LEU A 113 7.19 5.88 8.97
C LEU A 113 8.66 5.98 9.36
N ASP A 114 9.49 6.66 8.57
CA ASP A 114 10.93 6.89 8.84
C ASP A 114 11.17 7.36 10.29
N LYS A 115 10.38 8.35 10.72
CA LYS A 115 10.48 9.01 12.02
C LYS A 115 9.69 8.36 13.15
N MET A 116 9.15 7.15 12.94
CA MET A 116 8.22 6.51 13.90
C MET A 116 8.83 6.34 15.30
N ASN A 117 10.08 5.90 15.37
CA ASN A 117 10.78 5.70 16.65
C ASN A 117 11.15 7.00 17.37
N GLU A 118 11.04 8.16 16.71
CA GLU A 118 11.28 9.48 17.31
C GLU A 118 10.01 10.11 17.90
N MET A 119 8.84 9.53 17.63
CA MET A 119 7.55 10.10 18.02
C MET A 119 7.36 10.11 19.54
N VAL A 120 6.67 11.14 20.04
CA VAL A 120 6.56 11.42 21.48
C VAL A 120 5.93 10.28 22.28
N TRP A 121 4.93 9.61 21.72
CA TRP A 121 4.26 8.46 22.36
C TRP A 121 5.14 7.19 22.39
N PHE A 122 6.31 7.20 21.73
CA PHE A 122 7.33 6.17 21.83
C PHE A 122 8.33 6.44 22.96
N LYS A 123 8.41 7.69 23.46
CA LYS A 123 9.37 8.08 24.50
C LYS A 123 9.00 7.41 25.83
N GLY A 124 9.67 6.30 26.14
CA GLY A 124 9.51 5.54 27.39
C GLY A 124 9.11 4.08 27.23
N GLY A 125 8.91 3.58 26.01
CA GLY A 125 8.71 2.14 25.77
C GLY A 125 10.02 1.36 25.74
N GLU A 126 10.07 0.18 26.35
CA GLU A 126 11.26 -0.70 26.37
C GLU A 126 11.60 -1.31 25.00
N LYS A 127 10.66 -1.35 24.05
CA LYS A 127 10.86 -2.00 22.74
C LYS A 127 10.55 -1.05 21.58
N SER A 128 11.49 -0.92 20.64
CA SER A 128 11.37 -0.14 19.39
C SER A 128 10.47 -0.81 18.36
N ILE A 129 9.97 -0.04 17.37
CA ILE A 129 9.44 -0.61 16.13
C ILE A 129 10.62 -1.21 15.37
N THR A 130 10.57 -2.52 15.11
CA THR A 130 11.62 -3.26 14.40
C THR A 130 11.42 -3.22 12.90
N HIS A 131 10.17 -3.19 12.44
CA HIS A 131 9.81 -3.15 11.02
C HIS A 131 8.76 -2.08 10.72
N LYS A 132 9.04 -1.26 9.71
CA LYS A 132 8.15 -0.19 9.22
C LYS A 132 7.81 -0.50 7.76
N LEU A 133 6.61 -1.03 7.53
CA LEU A 133 6.23 -1.58 6.24
C LEU A 133 5.16 -0.73 5.57
N LEU A 134 5.24 -0.61 4.25
CA LEU A 134 4.19 -0.01 3.43
C LEU A 134 3.77 -1.00 2.35
N ILE A 135 2.48 -1.30 2.32
CA ILE A 135 1.83 -2.15 1.32
C ILE A 135 1.06 -1.26 0.36
N LEU A 136 1.60 -1.12 -0.85
CA LEU A 136 1.00 -0.35 -1.92
C LEU A 136 0.25 -1.28 -2.86
N VAL A 137 -1.04 -1.08 -2.98
CA VAL A 137 -1.90 -1.78 -3.94
C VAL A 137 -2.51 -0.76 -4.88
N TYR A 138 -2.40 -0.98 -6.19
CA TYR A 138 -3.05 -0.10 -7.16
C TYR A 138 -3.59 -0.86 -8.36
N THR A 139 -4.55 -0.25 -9.04
CA THR A 139 -5.14 -0.80 -10.26
C THR A 139 -4.83 0.07 -11.46
N ASP A 140 -4.29 -0.52 -12.53
CA ASP A 140 -4.24 0.14 -13.83
C ASP A 140 -5.27 -0.43 -14.78
N ASN A 141 -6.04 0.46 -15.39
CA ASN A 141 -6.98 0.09 -16.43
C ASN A 141 -6.25 -0.02 -17.77
N ALA A 142 -6.47 -1.13 -18.47
CA ALA A 142 -5.89 -1.36 -19.80
C ALA A 142 -6.29 -0.28 -20.82
N ASN A 143 -7.46 0.33 -20.66
CA ASN A 143 -7.99 1.35 -21.56
C ASN A 143 -7.42 2.75 -21.29
N TYR A 144 -6.89 3.03 -20.09
CA TYR A 144 -6.34 4.34 -19.71
C TYR A 144 -4.81 4.40 -19.84
N ARG A 145 -4.30 4.31 -21.07
CA ARG A 145 -2.84 4.22 -21.36
C ARG A 145 -2.01 5.44 -20.94
N LYS A 146 -2.61 6.65 -20.89
CA LYS A 146 -1.84 7.90 -20.71
C LYS A 146 -1.51 8.24 -19.26
N LYS A 147 -2.23 7.67 -18.27
CA LYS A 147 -2.03 7.94 -16.83
C LYS A 147 -2.28 6.67 -16.04
N GLN A 148 -1.22 5.88 -15.89
CA GLN A 148 -1.20 4.64 -15.12
C GLN A 148 -0.40 4.86 -13.84
N PHE A 149 -0.84 4.29 -12.72
CA PHE A 149 -0.15 4.30 -11.44
C PHE A 149 1.24 3.69 -11.53
N LYS A 150 1.42 2.67 -12.36
CA LYS A 150 2.73 2.08 -12.63
C LYS A 150 3.78 3.12 -13.06
N HIS A 151 3.40 4.16 -13.81
CA HIS A 151 4.33 5.22 -14.23
C HIS A 151 4.85 6.09 -13.07
N TRP A 152 4.18 6.06 -11.92
CA TRP A 152 4.56 6.80 -10.72
C TRP A 152 5.31 5.92 -9.73
N TYR A 153 4.85 4.68 -9.56
CA TYR A 153 5.31 3.80 -8.50
C TYR A 153 6.34 2.77 -8.98
N ASP A 154 6.37 2.39 -10.26
CA ASP A 154 7.42 1.50 -10.83
C ASP A 154 8.72 2.25 -11.10
N SER A 155 8.63 3.56 -11.31
CA SER A 155 9.79 4.43 -11.41
C SER A 155 10.39 4.79 -10.05
N ILE A 156 9.80 4.35 -8.93
CA ILE A 156 10.46 4.40 -7.61
C ILE A 156 11.54 3.31 -7.61
N LYS A 157 12.52 3.45 -8.50
CA LYS A 157 13.83 2.86 -8.31
C LYS A 157 14.53 3.77 -7.30
N LEU A 158 14.87 3.21 -6.14
CA LEU A 158 15.91 3.67 -5.21
C LEU A 158 16.51 5.03 -5.61
N LEU A 159 15.96 6.11 -5.03
CA LEU A 159 16.03 7.44 -5.62
C LEU A 159 17.36 8.15 -5.36
N ASP A 160 18.25 8.05 -6.33
CA ASP A 160 19.14 9.15 -6.69
C ASP A 160 18.49 10.14 -7.67
N GLU A 161 17.33 9.85 -8.30
CA GLU A 161 16.86 10.66 -9.44
C GLU A 161 15.34 10.90 -9.57
N VAL A 162 14.65 11.48 -8.57
CA VAL A 162 13.41 12.25 -8.89
C VAL A 162 13.80 13.65 -9.35
N LYS A 163 14.36 13.76 -10.55
CA LYS A 163 14.34 15.03 -11.29
C LYS A 163 13.11 15.02 -12.19
N LYS A 164 12.08 15.79 -11.84
CA LYS A 164 11.00 16.11 -12.80
C LYS A 164 11.46 17.25 -13.73
N PRO A 165 11.29 17.14 -15.06
CA PRO A 165 11.45 18.29 -15.95
C PRO A 165 10.32 19.30 -15.68
N GLY A 166 10.69 20.53 -15.33
CA GLY A 166 9.83 21.71 -15.51
C GLY A 166 8.69 21.95 -14.51
N LYS A 167 8.68 21.35 -13.31
CA LYS A 167 7.72 21.74 -12.25
C LYS A 167 8.42 21.94 -10.91
N LYS A 168 7.82 22.81 -10.07
CA LYS A 168 8.31 23.13 -8.71
C LYS A 168 8.71 21.83 -7.98
N PRO A 169 9.86 21.83 -7.29
CA PRO A 169 10.31 20.65 -6.55
C PRO A 169 9.21 20.18 -5.60
N LEU A 170 9.03 18.87 -5.49
CA LEU A 170 8.16 18.28 -4.48
C LEU A 170 8.55 18.88 -3.12
N LYS A 171 7.56 19.28 -2.32
CA LYS A 171 7.78 19.88 -0.99
C LYS A 171 8.49 18.91 -0.02
N TYR A 172 8.61 17.63 -0.38
CA TYR A 172 9.21 16.57 0.41
C TYR A 172 10.45 16.03 -0.29
N ASP A 173 11.59 16.19 0.38
CA ASP A 173 12.86 15.64 -0.04
C ASP A 173 13.01 14.20 0.49
N LEU A 174 12.73 13.22 -0.37
CA LEU A 174 12.90 11.80 -0.04
C LEU A 174 14.34 11.30 -0.21
N ARG A 175 15.29 12.15 -0.64
CA ARG A 175 16.69 11.72 -0.90
C ARG A 175 17.38 11.14 0.34
N ASN A 176 16.91 11.51 1.53
CA ASN A 176 17.50 11.08 2.80
C ASN A 176 16.78 9.89 3.45
N VAL A 177 15.63 9.46 2.92
CA VAL A 177 14.90 8.32 3.49
C VAL A 177 15.34 7.05 2.77
N LYS A 178 15.84 6.07 3.53
CA LYS A 178 16.29 4.79 3.00
C LYS A 178 15.10 3.83 2.92
N PHE A 179 14.83 3.30 1.73
CA PHE A 179 13.85 2.23 1.53
C PHE A 179 14.49 1.04 0.84
N ASP A 180 14.02 -0.15 1.21
CA ASP A 180 14.20 -1.33 0.39
C ASP A 180 12.84 -1.73 -0.17
N THR A 181 12.73 -1.74 -1.50
CA THR A 181 11.67 -2.53 -2.15
C THR A 181 12.14 -3.97 -2.15
N PHE A 182 11.52 -4.82 -1.33
CA PHE A 182 11.97 -6.21 -1.18
C PHE A 182 11.03 -7.20 -1.87
N TYR A 183 9.84 -6.76 -2.31
CA TYR A 183 8.92 -7.58 -3.08
C TYR A 183 8.04 -6.77 -4.02
N GLU A 184 8.00 -7.19 -5.28
CA GLU A 184 7.11 -6.70 -6.31
C GLU A 184 6.34 -7.90 -6.91
N ALA A 185 5.02 -7.92 -6.72
CA ALA A 185 4.17 -8.92 -7.34
C ALA A 185 3.76 -8.43 -8.73
N VAL A 186 4.61 -8.64 -9.74
CA VAL A 186 4.25 -8.30 -11.13
C VAL A 186 3.25 -9.33 -11.69
N ASP A 187 3.38 -10.60 -11.31
CA ASP A 187 2.63 -11.74 -11.87
C ASP A 187 1.36 -12.17 -11.11
N ASN A 188 1.01 -11.48 -10.02
CA ASN A 188 -0.31 -11.64 -9.37
C ASN A 188 -1.32 -10.66 -9.97
N THR A 189 -1.24 -10.41 -11.28
CA THR A 189 -2.13 -9.49 -11.96
C THR A 189 -3.54 -10.07 -11.96
N LEU A 190 -4.37 -9.60 -11.03
CA LEU A 190 -5.79 -9.93 -11.01
C LEU A 190 -6.43 -9.19 -12.17
N TYR A 191 -6.58 -9.87 -13.30
CA TYR A 191 -7.39 -9.36 -14.39
C TYR A 191 -8.86 -9.51 -14.00
N CYS A 192 -9.51 -8.37 -13.80
CA CYS A 192 -10.95 -8.32 -13.59
C CYS A 192 -11.61 -7.99 -14.93
N GLU A 193 -12.13 -9.02 -15.62
CA GLU A 193 -12.75 -8.89 -16.95
C GLU A 193 -13.82 -7.80 -17.00
N SER A 194 -14.68 -7.71 -15.98
CA SER A 194 -15.74 -6.72 -15.90
C SER A 194 -15.24 -5.26 -15.85
N SER A 195 -13.98 -5.04 -15.47
CA SER A 195 -13.40 -3.70 -15.34
C SER A 195 -12.13 -3.44 -16.17
N SER A 196 -11.61 -4.47 -16.87
CA SER A 196 -10.35 -4.41 -17.63
C SER A 196 -9.16 -3.85 -16.82
N ASN A 197 -9.16 -4.10 -15.51
CA ASN A 197 -8.15 -3.61 -14.59
C ASN A 197 -7.13 -4.71 -14.26
N TYR A 198 -5.89 -4.29 -14.10
CA TYR A 198 -4.79 -5.07 -13.56
C TYR A 198 -4.48 -4.58 -12.15
N ILE A 199 -4.45 -5.49 -11.17
CA ILE A 199 -4.07 -5.16 -9.78
C ILE A 199 -2.58 -5.43 -9.59
N TYR A 200 -1.88 -4.47 -9.00
CA TYR A 200 -0.46 -4.54 -8.65
C TYR A 200 -0.31 -4.39 -7.14
N CYS A 201 0.65 -5.11 -6.57
CA CYS A 201 0.99 -5.00 -5.15
C CYS A 201 2.51 -4.88 -4.98
N LYS A 202 2.94 -3.88 -4.21
CA LYS A 202 4.34 -3.62 -3.86
C LYS A 202 4.50 -3.52 -2.36
N LEU A 203 5.58 -4.12 -1.85
CA LEU A 203 5.96 -4.07 -0.45
C LEU A 203 7.25 -3.26 -0.30
N PHE A 204 7.20 -2.25 0.55
CA PHE A 204 8.33 -1.41 0.91
C PHE A 204 8.63 -1.59 2.39
N GLU A 205 9.92 -1.64 2.74
CA GLU A 205 10.37 -1.44 4.10
C GLU A 205 11.09 -0.09 4.20
N VAL A 206 10.66 0.71 5.18
CA VAL A 206 11.26 1.99 5.53
C VAL A 206 12.31 1.73 6.61
N LYS A 207 13.57 2.07 6.34
CA LYS A 207 14.65 1.89 7.31
C LYS A 207 14.66 2.99 8.36
#